data_AF-A0A922XCI3-F1
#
_entry.id   AF-A0A922XCI3-F1
#
_cell.length_a   1.000
_cell.length_b   1.000
_cell.length_c   1.000
_cell.angle_alpha   90.00
_cell.angle_beta   90.00
_cell.angle_gamma   90.00
#
_symmetry.space_group_name_H-M   'P 1'
#
loop_
_entity.id
_entity.type
_entity.pdbx_description
1 polymer ?
#
loop_
_entity_poly.entity_id
_entity_poly.type
_entity_poly.pdbx_seq_one_letter_code
_entity_poly.pdbx_strand_id
1 'polypeptide(L)'
;MLCIFKAFGAWFLLFLLCINLLGQVVRGFYWRPIEFEPVSERLSVVLGNENRKAMIGNVVWTLIVACLLGGLLYALHHYWNAYLVGAAAMILVGRMPDLLWEIRHGRSGPKGQGVLYVIGVVLVIAALPVVWYALCRVPPQ
;
A
#
# COMPACT_ATOMS: atom_id res chain seq x y z
N MET A 1 -9.41 -13.12 -26.76
CA MET A 1 -8.45 -12.00 -26.66
C MET A 1 -8.93 -10.89 -25.73
N LEU A 2 -10.18 -10.41 -25.84
CA LEU A 2 -10.73 -9.34 -24.97
C LEU A 2 -10.54 -9.58 -23.46
N CYS A 3 -10.73 -10.83 -23.02
CA CYS A 3 -10.54 -11.26 -21.63
C CYS A 3 -9.12 -11.05 -21.10
N ILE A 4 -8.10 -11.27 -21.94
CA ILE A 4 -6.69 -11.13 -21.53
C ILE A 4 -6.36 -9.65 -21.30
N PHE A 5 -6.78 -8.78 -22.23
CA PHE A 5 -6.59 -7.33 -22.09
C PHE A 5 -7.34 -6.77 -20.88
N LYS A 6 -8.58 -7.22 -20.63
CA LYS A 6 -9.35 -6.84 -19.44
C LYS A 6 -8.65 -7.27 -18.15
N ALA A 7 -8.15 -8.50 -18.10
CA ALA A 7 -7.44 -9.03 -16.93
C ALA A 7 -6.15 -8.25 -16.66
N PHE A 8 -5.36 -7.97 -17.71
CA PHE A 8 -4.13 -7.20 -17.57
C PHE A 8 -4.40 -5.76 -17.11
N GLY A 9 -5.40 -5.10 -17.71
CA GLY A 9 -5.80 -3.74 -17.31
C GLY A 9 -6.31 -3.68 -15.87
N ALA A 10 -7.16 -4.64 -15.47
CA ALA A 10 -7.66 -4.71 -14.10
C ALA A 10 -6.56 -5.03 -13.09
N TRP A 11 -5.66 -5.97 -13.41
CA TRP A 11 -4.51 -6.28 -12.56
C TRP A 11 -3.59 -5.07 -12.39
N PHE A 12 -3.31 -4.33 -13.48
CA PHE A 12 -2.48 -3.13 -13.43
C PHE A 12 -3.14 -2.00 -12.61
N LEU A 13 -4.44 -1.75 -12.79
CA LEU A 13 -5.19 -0.79 -11.99
C LEU A 13 -5.20 -1.16 -10.51
N LEU A 14 -5.48 -2.44 -10.21
CA LEU A 14 -5.50 -2.96 -8.84
C LEU A 14 -4.12 -2.82 -8.20
N PHE A 15 -3.06 -3.15 -8.95
CA PHE A 15 -1.67 -2.97 -8.53
C PHE A 15 -1.35 -1.51 -8.17
N LEU A 16 -1.70 -0.56 -9.03
CA LEU A 16 -1.48 0.87 -8.78
C LEU A 16 -2.23 1.37 -7.54
N LEU A 17 -3.52 1.03 -7.43
CA LEU A 17 -4.35 1.44 -6.30
C LEU A 17 -3.84 0.86 -4.99
N CYS A 18 -3.60 -0.46 -4.94
CA CYS A 18 -3.15 -1.15 -3.74
C CYS A 18 -1.78 -0.62 -3.28
N ILE A 19 -0.82 -0.39 -4.19
CA ILE A 19 0.51 0.10 -3.80
C ILE A 19 0.45 1.51 -3.24
N ASN A 20 -0.31 2.41 -3.88
CA ASN A 20 -0.42 3.79 -3.42
C ASN A 20 -1.10 3.86 -2.05
N LEU A 21 -2.22 3.15 -1.88
CA LEU A 21 -2.95 3.14 -0.61
C LEU A 21 -2.11 2.47 0.49
N LEU A 22 -1.52 1.30 0.24
CA LEU A 22 -0.68 0.61 1.21
C LEU A 22 0.54 1.45 1.58
N GLY A 23 1.20 2.07 0.61
CA GLY A 23 2.38 2.91 0.86
C GLY A 23 2.07 4.06 1.80
N GLN A 24 0.93 4.73 1.59
CA GLN A 24 0.46 5.80 2.46
C GLN A 24 0.12 5.30 3.87
N VAL A 25 -0.57 4.16 3.99
CA VAL A 25 -0.89 3.54 5.30
C VAL A 25 0.38 3.19 6.07
N VAL A 26 1.32 2.48 5.43
CA VAL A 26 2.55 2.03 6.10
C VAL A 26 3.43 3.24 6.46
N ARG A 27 3.61 4.21 5.57
CA ARG A 27 4.37 5.44 5.90
C ARG A 27 3.72 6.22 7.04
N GLY A 28 2.40 6.24 7.09
CA GLY A 28 1.62 6.80 8.17
C GLY A 28 1.96 6.19 9.54
N PHE A 29 1.98 4.85 9.62
CA PHE A 29 2.32 4.14 10.87
C PHE A 29 3.78 4.27 11.29
N TYR A 30 4.70 4.40 10.33
CA TYR A 30 6.14 4.48 10.60
C TYR A 30 6.70 5.91 10.54
N TRP A 31 5.84 6.92 10.61
CA TRP A 31 6.27 8.31 10.63
C TRP A 31 7.18 8.58 11.82
N ARG A 32 8.33 9.22 11.57
CA ARG A 32 9.28 9.63 12.60
C ARG A 32 9.27 11.16 12.69
N PRO A 33 9.18 11.74 13.91
CA PRO A 33 9.34 13.17 14.08
C PRO A 33 10.74 13.58 13.63
N ILE A 34 10.86 14.79 13.09
CA ILE A 34 12.18 15.31 12.71
C ILE A 34 12.88 15.75 14.00
N GLU A 35 13.93 15.03 14.36
CA GLU A 35 14.81 15.39 15.47
C GLU A 35 15.77 16.48 14.99
N PHE A 36 15.62 17.69 15.51
CA PHE A 36 16.56 18.79 15.32
C PHE A 36 17.23 19.11 16.65
N GLU A 37 18.52 19.43 16.65
CA GLU A 37 19.17 20.04 17.81
C GLU A 37 18.61 21.46 18.00
N PRO A 38 17.86 21.75 19.07
CA PRO A 38 17.21 23.04 19.22
C PRO A 38 18.25 24.12 19.56
N VAL A 39 18.38 25.13 18.70
CA VAL A 39 19.27 26.29 18.88
C VAL A 39 18.77 27.25 19.99
N SER A 40 17.48 27.21 20.33
CA SER A 40 16.90 28.00 21.44
C SER A 40 15.68 27.33 22.08
N GLU A 41 15.42 27.68 23.34
CA GLU A 41 14.32 27.13 24.14
C GLU A 41 12.93 27.54 23.61
N ARG A 42 12.79 28.73 23.02
CA ARG A 42 11.53 29.10 22.33
C ARG A 42 11.30 28.27 21.07
N LEU A 43 12.38 27.94 20.36
CA LEU A 43 12.31 27.16 19.12
C LEU A 43 11.91 25.71 19.42
N SER A 44 12.42 25.09 20.50
CA SER A 44 12.02 23.74 20.89
C SER A 44 10.52 23.62 21.22
N VAL A 45 9.93 24.64 21.86
CA VAL A 45 8.49 24.67 22.16
C VAL A 45 7.65 24.81 20.89
N VAL A 46 8.05 25.67 19.95
CA VAL A 46 7.35 25.83 18.67
C VAL A 46 7.46 24.55 17.83
N LEU A 47 8.66 23.95 17.72
CA LEU A 47 8.85 22.69 17.02
C LEU A 47 8.07 21.54 17.67
N GLY A 48 7.98 21.49 19.00
CA GLY A 48 7.17 20.49 19.70
C GLY A 48 5.69 20.58 19.33
N ASN A 49 5.15 21.80 19.24
CA ASN A 49 3.77 22.03 18.83
C ASN A 49 3.52 21.70 17.35
N GLU A 50 4.45 22.06 16.46
CA GLU A 50 4.34 21.73 15.03
C GLU A 50 4.51 20.22 14.78
N ASN A 51 5.43 19.56 15.46
CA ASN A 51 5.57 18.10 15.42
C ASN A 51 4.30 17.40 15.91
N ARG A 52 3.66 17.90 16.98
CA ARG A 52 2.40 17.36 17.48
C ARG A 52 1.26 17.55 16.48
N LYS A 53 1.14 18.72 15.85
CA LYS A 53 0.13 18.97 14.80
C LYS A 53 0.37 18.08 13.58
N ALA A 54 1.62 17.96 13.13
CA ALA A 54 2.01 17.10 12.03
C ALA A 54 1.71 15.63 12.33
N MET A 55 1.99 15.17 13.56
CA MET A 55 1.67 13.81 14.02
C MET A 55 0.16 13.57 13.97
N ILE A 56 -0.66 14.46 14.53
CA ILE A 56 -2.13 14.33 14.49
C ILE A 56 -2.63 14.31 13.05
N GLY A 57 -2.15 15.23 12.21
CA GLY A 57 -2.50 15.28 10.79
C GLY A 57 -2.16 13.99 10.06
N ASN A 58 -0.96 13.44 10.32
CA ASN A 58 -0.53 12.17 9.75
C ASN A 58 -1.39 10.99 10.22
N VAL A 59 -1.75 10.92 11.51
CA VAL A 59 -2.64 9.87 12.04
C VAL A 59 -4.03 9.96 11.39
N VAL A 60 -4.61 11.14 11.32
CA VAL A 60 -5.93 11.36 10.68
C VAL A 60 -5.89 10.97 9.21
N TRP A 61 -4.84 11.39 8.47
CA TRP A 61 -4.66 11.01 7.08
C TRP A 61 -4.51 9.50 6.90
N THR A 62 -3.70 8.86 7.76
CA THR A 62 -3.50 7.40 7.76
C THR A 62 -4.82 6.67 7.97
N LEU A 63 -5.66 7.13 8.90
CA LEU A 63 -6.99 6.57 9.14
C LEU A 63 -7.90 6.72 7.92
N ILE A 64 -7.92 7.89 7.27
CA ILE A 64 -8.70 8.11 6.05
C ILE A 64 -8.26 7.13 4.95
N VAL A 65 -6.95 7.01 4.71
CA VAL A 65 -6.43 6.10 3.68
C VAL A 65 -6.70 4.64 4.04
N ALA A 66 -6.59 4.25 5.31
CA ALA A 66 -6.94 2.90 5.76
C ALA A 66 -8.43 2.60 5.53
N CYS A 67 -9.32 3.56 5.81
CA CYS A 67 -10.75 3.45 5.49
C CYS A 67 -10.98 3.32 3.98
N LEU A 68 -10.27 4.09 3.13
CA LEU A 68 -10.36 3.97 1.68
C LEU A 68 -9.88 2.60 1.18
N LEU A 69 -8.80 2.06 1.76
CA LEU A 69 -8.33 0.71 1.44
C LEU A 69 -9.35 -0.35 1.85
N GLY A 70 -9.94 -0.24 3.04
CA GLY A 70 -11.04 -1.12 3.48
C GLY A 70 -12.26 -1.01 2.57
N GLY A 71 -12.63 0.21 2.18
CA GLY A 71 -13.72 0.48 1.24
C GLY A 71 -13.46 -0.10 -0.15
N LEU A 72 -12.23 -0.03 -0.65
CA LEU A 72 -11.83 -0.67 -1.91
C LEU A 72 -12.01 -2.19 -1.84
N LEU A 73 -11.52 -2.83 -0.76
CA LEU A 73 -11.67 -4.28 -0.59
C LEU A 73 -13.14 -4.69 -0.46
N TYR A 74 -13.94 -3.91 0.25
CA TYR A 74 -15.38 -4.11 0.36
C TYR A 74 -16.08 -3.98 -1.00
N ALA A 75 -15.75 -2.94 -1.77
CA ALA A 75 -16.31 -2.73 -3.11
C ALA A 75 -15.94 -3.87 -4.07
N LEU A 76 -14.69 -4.34 -4.04
CA LEU A 76 -14.25 -5.50 -4.83
C LEU A 76 -15.01 -6.77 -4.45
N HIS A 77 -15.26 -6.98 -3.15
CA HIS A 77 -16.05 -8.11 -2.69
C HIS A 77 -17.50 -8.02 -3.16
N HIS A 78 -18.15 -6.87 -2.93
CA HIS A 78 -19.59 -6.70 -3.11
C HIS A 78 -20.02 -6.57 -4.57
N TYR A 79 -19.27 -5.83 -5.40
CA TYR A 79 -19.65 -5.58 -6.80
C TYR A 79 -19.06 -6.57 -7.80
N TRP A 80 -18.08 -7.38 -7.38
CA TRP A 80 -17.45 -8.36 -8.24
C TRP A 80 -17.42 -9.74 -7.59
N ASN A 81 -16.33 -10.08 -6.89
CA ASN A 81 -16.18 -11.39 -6.27
C ASN A 81 -15.00 -11.42 -5.28
N ALA A 82 -15.04 -12.43 -4.40
CA ALA A 82 -13.99 -12.68 -3.42
C ALA A 82 -12.60 -12.98 -4.02
N TYR A 83 -12.51 -13.46 -5.28
CA TYR A 83 -11.21 -13.73 -5.90
C TYR A 83 -10.45 -12.45 -6.25
N LEU A 84 -11.14 -11.36 -6.63
CA LEU A 84 -10.49 -10.05 -6.79
C LEU A 84 -9.97 -9.50 -5.46
N VAL A 85 -10.68 -9.76 -4.36
CA VAL A 85 -10.19 -9.43 -3.01
C VAL A 85 -8.94 -10.25 -2.70
N GLY A 86 -8.93 -11.54 -3.03
CA GLY A 86 -7.75 -12.40 -2.91
C GLY A 86 -6.56 -11.89 -3.71
N ALA A 87 -6.77 -11.48 -4.95
CA ALA A 87 -5.72 -10.87 -5.79
C ALA A 87 -5.21 -9.54 -5.21
N ALA A 88 -6.11 -8.69 -4.70
CA ALA A 88 -5.73 -7.45 -4.02
C ALA A 88 -4.87 -7.75 -2.78
N ALA A 89 -5.27 -8.73 -1.97
CA ALA A 89 -4.52 -9.17 -0.80
C ALA A 89 -3.12 -9.72 -1.17
N MET A 90 -3.02 -10.51 -2.24
CA MET A 90 -1.74 -11.00 -2.77
C MET A 90 -0.82 -9.84 -3.16
N ILE A 91 -1.35 -8.81 -3.83
CA ILE A 91 -0.60 -7.61 -4.19
C ILE A 91 -0.15 -6.86 -2.94
N LEU A 92 -1.05 -6.62 -1.98
CA LEU A 92 -0.74 -5.92 -0.73
C LEU A 92 0.37 -6.63 0.04
N VAL A 93 0.25 -7.95 0.24
CA VAL A 93 1.24 -8.77 0.93
C VAL A 93 2.56 -8.80 0.17
N GLY A 94 2.53 -8.96 -1.14
CA GLY A 94 3.74 -9.03 -1.95
C GLY A 94 4.53 -7.72 -1.99
N ARG A 95 3.89 -6.59 -1.70
CA ARG A 95 4.52 -5.27 -1.69
C ARG A 95 4.98 -4.82 -0.29
N MET A 96 4.49 -5.45 0.77
CA MET A 96 4.93 -5.14 2.15
C MET A 96 6.45 -5.20 2.36
N PRO A 97 7.18 -6.24 1.90
CA PRO A 97 8.64 -6.30 2.09
C PRO A 97 9.37 -5.10 1.49
N ASP A 98 8.91 -4.62 0.33
CA ASP A 98 9.51 -3.49 -0.38
C ASP A 98 9.30 -2.18 0.40
N LEU A 99 8.08 -1.95 0.87
CA LEU A 99 7.73 -0.76 1.66
C LEU A 99 8.49 -0.72 3.00
N LEU A 100 8.60 -1.87 3.68
CA LEU A 100 9.34 -1.96 4.93
C LEU A 100 10.83 -1.71 4.72
N TRP A 101 11.41 -2.17 3.61
CA TRP A 101 12.80 -1.89 3.28
C TRP A 101 13.03 -0.40 3.01
N GLU A 102 12.14 0.23 2.23
CA GLU A 102 12.19 1.67 1.90
C GLU A 102 12.16 2.53 3.18
N ILE A 103 11.26 2.21 4.11
CA ILE A 103 11.11 2.93 5.39
C ILE A 103 12.33 2.76 6.28
N ARG A 104 12.95 1.56 6.30
CA ARG A 104 14.13 1.30 7.12
C ARG A 104 15.39 2.04 6.62
N HIS A 105 15.56 2.17 5.31
CA HIS A 105 16.81 2.70 4.74
C HIS A 105 16.68 4.14 4.23
N GLY A 106 15.47 4.71 4.23
CA GLY A 106 15.22 6.10 3.85
C GLY A 106 15.59 6.45 2.40
N ARG A 107 15.83 5.44 1.55
CA ARG A 107 16.24 5.60 0.15
C ARG A 107 15.50 4.63 -0.73
N SER A 108 15.06 5.10 -1.89
CA SER A 108 14.67 4.29 -3.05
C SER A 108 15.93 3.79 -3.80
N GLY A 109 16.76 3.02 -3.11
CA GLY A 109 18.03 2.46 -3.63
C GLY A 109 17.92 1.00 -4.12
N PRO A 110 19.00 0.42 -4.68
CA PRO A 110 19.00 -0.96 -5.15
C PRO A 110 18.67 -1.90 -3.98
N LYS A 111 17.53 -2.57 -4.13
CA LYS A 111 16.91 -3.38 -3.08
C LYS A 111 17.85 -4.50 -2.69
N GLY A 112 17.98 -4.76 -1.39
CA GLY A 112 18.58 -6.01 -0.93
C GLY A 112 17.77 -7.15 -1.53
N GLN A 113 18.38 -7.98 -2.38
CA GLN A 113 17.77 -9.11 -3.09
C GLN A 113 17.46 -10.28 -2.14
N GLY A 114 16.81 -9.99 -1.00
CA GLY A 114 16.43 -10.99 -0.03
C GLY A 114 15.30 -11.88 -0.56
N VAL A 115 15.23 -13.10 -0.04
CA VAL A 115 14.20 -14.10 -0.40
C VAL A 115 12.78 -13.53 -0.30
N LEU A 116 12.51 -12.68 0.71
CA LEU A 116 11.21 -12.02 0.89
C LEU A 116 10.83 -11.09 -0.27
N TYR A 117 11.80 -10.41 -0.89
CA TYR A 117 11.54 -9.58 -2.06
C TYR A 117 11.12 -10.43 -3.26
N VAL A 118 11.83 -11.52 -3.51
CA VAL A 118 11.52 -12.45 -4.61
C VAL A 118 10.14 -13.07 -4.42
N ILE A 119 9.83 -13.54 -3.20
CA ILE A 119 8.49 -14.05 -2.87
C ILE A 119 7.43 -13.00 -3.14
N GLY A 120 7.67 -11.75 -2.75
CA GLY A 120 6.73 -10.65 -2.97
C GLY A 120 6.46 -10.37 -4.45
N VAL A 121 7.51 -10.34 -5.28
CA VAL A 121 7.39 -10.18 -6.74
C VAL A 121 6.62 -11.35 -7.36
N VAL A 122 6.95 -12.58 -6.97
CA VAL A 122 6.23 -13.78 -7.45
C VAL A 122 4.76 -13.71 -7.06
N LEU A 123 4.43 -13.27 -5.84
CA LEU A 123 3.06 -13.15 -5.36
C LEU A 123 2.26 -12.10 -6.16
N VAL A 124 2.88 -10.95 -6.47
CA VAL A 124 2.27 -9.91 -7.31
C VAL A 124 2.00 -10.42 -8.73
N ILE A 125 2.95 -11.15 -9.33
CA ILE A 125 2.77 -11.75 -10.65
C ILE A 125 1.70 -12.84 -10.61
N ALA A 126 1.70 -13.67 -9.57
CA ALA A 126 0.69 -14.71 -9.36
C ALA A 126 -0.73 -14.15 -9.13
N ALA A 127 -0.87 -12.87 -8.78
CA ALA A 127 -2.18 -12.23 -8.73
C ALA A 127 -2.82 -12.08 -10.13
N LEU A 128 -2.04 -12.01 -11.21
CA LEU A 128 -2.55 -11.88 -12.58
C LEU A 128 -3.45 -13.05 -13.01
N PRO A 129 -3.04 -14.35 -12.88
CA PRO A 129 -3.93 -15.46 -13.20
C PRO A 129 -5.17 -15.50 -12.30
N VAL A 130 -5.07 -15.04 -11.05
CA VAL A 130 -6.23 -14.92 -10.15
C VAL A 130 -7.22 -13.86 -10.65
N VAL A 131 -6.73 -12.68 -11.05
CA VAL A 131 -7.56 -11.63 -11.66
C VAL A 131 -8.21 -12.12 -12.96
N TRP A 132 -7.46 -12.84 -13.79
CA TRP A 132 -8.00 -13.43 -15.01
C TRP A 132 -9.12 -14.43 -14.72
N TYR A 133 -8.90 -15.35 -13.78
CA TYR A 133 -9.92 -16.30 -13.35
C TYR A 133 -11.17 -15.58 -12.80
N ALA A 134 -10.95 -14.60 -11.94
CA ALA A 134 -12.00 -13.80 -11.32
C ALA A 134 -12.87 -13.03 -12.33
N LEU A 135 -12.29 -12.52 -13.41
CA LEU A 135 -13.01 -11.70 -14.40
C LEU A 135 -13.57 -12.47 -15.58
N CYS A 136 -13.03 -13.66 -15.88
CA CYS A 136 -13.33 -14.39 -17.11
C CYS A 136 -14.02 -15.73 -16.87
N ARG A 137 -13.95 -16.28 -15.65
CA ARG A 137 -14.58 -17.56 -15.30
C ARG A 137 -15.65 -17.44 -14.22
N VAL A 138 -15.64 -16.37 -13.44
CA VAL A 138 -16.58 -16.15 -12.34
C VAL A 138 -17.50 -14.98 -12.70
N PRO A 139 -18.83 -15.17 -12.69
CA PRO A 139 -19.76 -14.06 -12.88
C PRO A 139 -19.69 -13.09 -11.67
N PRO A 140 -19.96 -11.79 -11.87
CA PRO A 140 -20.13 -10.86 -10.76
C PRO A 140 -21.32 -11.29 -9.89
N GLN A 141 -21.23 -11.01 -8.58
CA GLN A 141 -22.29 -11.26 -7.60
C GLN A 141 -23.48 -10.33 -7.79
#